data_AF-A0A4U3LVE8-F1
#
_entry.id   AF-A0A4U3LVE8-F1
#
_cell.length_a   1.000
_cell.length_b   1.000
_cell.length_c   1.000
_cell.angle_alpha   90.00
_cell.angle_beta   90.00
_cell.angle_gamma   90.00
#
_symmetry.space_group_name_H-M   'P 1'
#
loop_
_entity.id
_entity.type
_entity.pdbx_description
1 polymer ?
#
loop_
_entity_poly.entity_id
_entity_poly.type
_entity_poly.pdbx_seq_one_letter_code
_entity_poly.pdbx_strand_id
1 'polypeptide(L)'
;MTEELLLGILTLLADEREQRIKDSSSEPRTELLLSNAGLGNDVIARAVNKNPDAVRMVIARAKKSVPAKKATARKTTPKAG
;
A
#
# COMPACT_ATOMS: atom_id res chain seq x y z
N MET A 1 -2.29 -21.46 -7.41
CA MET A 1 -2.35 -20.60 -8.62
C MET A 1 -3.74 -20.00 -8.83
N THR A 2 -4.83 -20.79 -8.85
CA THR A 2 -6.20 -20.26 -9.00
C THR A 2 -6.65 -19.42 -7.81
N GLU A 3 -6.37 -19.87 -6.58
CA GLU A 3 -6.74 -19.14 -5.35
C GLU A 3 -6.02 -17.79 -5.23
N GLU A 4 -4.72 -17.74 -5.51
CA GLU A 4 -3.92 -16.50 -5.47
C GLU A 4 -4.41 -15.47 -6.49
N LEU A 5 -4.82 -15.93 -7.68
CA LEU A 5 -5.38 -15.06 -8.72
C LEU A 5 -6.73 -14.49 -8.28
N LEU A 6 -7.61 -15.33 -7.73
CA LEU A 6 -8.92 -14.90 -7.20
C LEU A 6 -8.76 -13.93 -6.04
N LEU A 7 -7.80 -14.18 -5.15
CA LEU A 7 -7.48 -13.28 -4.04
C LEU A 7 -6.96 -11.94 -4.55
N GLY A 8 -6.10 -11.95 -5.58
CA GLY A 8 -5.64 -10.74 -6.25
C GLY A 8 -6.80 -9.94 -6.86
N ILE A 9 -7.68 -10.59 -7.63
CA ILE A 9 -8.85 -9.96 -8.24
C ILE A 9 -9.77 -9.37 -7.17
N LEU A 10 -10.09 -10.13 -6.12
CA LEU A 10 -10.94 -9.66 -5.02
C LEU A 10 -10.33 -8.44 -4.33
N THR A 11 -9.01 -8.45 -4.11
CA THR A 11 -8.29 -7.33 -3.51
C THR A 11 -8.44 -6.06 -4.35
N LEU A 12 -8.28 -6.16 -5.66
CA LEU A 12 -8.42 -5.02 -6.57
C LEU A 12 -9.86 -4.48 -6.63
N LEU A 13 -10.85 -5.37 -6.65
CA LEU A 13 -12.26 -4.95 -6.64
C LEU A 13 -12.67 -4.29 -5.32
N ALA A 14 -12.15 -4.79 -4.20
CA ALA A 14 -12.39 -4.19 -2.89
C ALA A 14 -11.75 -2.80 -2.80
N ASP A 15 -10.51 -2.66 -3.26
CA ASP A 15 -9.80 -1.38 -3.31
C ASP A 15 -10.51 -0.37 -4.22
N GLU A 16 -10.91 -0.77 -5.43
CA GLU A 16 -11.69 0.08 -6.34
C GLU A 16 -13.01 0.55 -5.71
N ARG A 17 -13.73 -0.34 -5.02
CA ARG A 17 -14.95 0.03 -4.29
C ARG A 17 -14.66 1.06 -3.20
N GLU A 18 -13.57 0.91 -2.45
CA GLU A 18 -13.19 1.87 -1.41
C GLU A 18 -12.77 3.23 -1.98
N GLN A 19 -12.02 3.25 -3.08
CA GLN A 19 -11.61 4.46 -3.77
C GLN A 19 -12.81 5.22 -4.34
N ARG A 20 -13.85 4.53 -4.82
CA ARG A 20 -15.10 5.18 -5.26
C ARG A 20 -15.88 5.85 -4.12
N ILE A 21 -15.67 5.41 -2.88
CA ILE A 21 -16.35 5.96 -1.68
C ILE A 21 -15.54 7.10 -1.06
N LYS A 22 -14.21 6.99 -1.09
CA LYS A 22 -13.29 7.99 -0.55
C LYS A 22 -12.81 8.87 -1.70
N ASP A 23 -13.18 10.15 -1.73
CA ASP A 23 -12.57 11.18 -2.60
C ASP A 23 -11.09 11.45 -2.22
N SER A 24 -10.28 10.41 -2.07
CA SER A 24 -8.90 10.50 -1.60
C SER A 24 -7.94 10.41 -2.78
N SER A 25 -7.03 11.39 -2.90
CA SER A 25 -6.00 11.43 -3.95
C SER A 25 -4.81 10.50 -3.72
N SER A 26 -4.89 9.60 -2.72
CA SER A 26 -3.81 8.68 -2.36
C SER A 26 -4.19 7.25 -2.73
N GLU A 27 -4.11 6.92 -4.01
CA GLU A 27 -4.23 5.53 -4.49
C GLU A 27 -3.07 4.68 -3.92
N PRO A 28 -3.36 3.57 -3.23
CA PRO A 28 -2.31 2.67 -2.79
C PRO A 28 -1.67 1.99 -4.01
N ARG A 29 -0.35 1.77 -3.96
CA ARG A 29 0.33 1.06 -5.06
C ARG A 29 -0.18 -0.38 -5.17
N THR A 30 -0.58 -0.77 -6.37
CA THR A 30 -1.12 -2.10 -6.69
C THR A 30 -0.23 -3.25 -6.17
N GLU A 31 1.10 -3.15 -6.31
CA GLU A 31 2.01 -4.18 -5.82
C GLU A 31 2.03 -4.29 -4.30
N LEU A 32 1.85 -3.17 -3.59
CA LEU A 32 1.75 -3.16 -2.13
C LEU A 32 0.41 -3.77 -1.68
N LEU A 33 -0.69 -3.43 -2.35
CA LEU A 33 -2.01 -4.01 -2.08
C LEU A 33 -2.00 -5.53 -2.20
N LEU A 34 -1.50 -6.04 -3.34
CA LEU A 34 -1.43 -7.48 -3.60
C LEU A 34 -0.46 -8.18 -2.62
N SER A 35 0.65 -7.53 -2.26
CA SER A 35 1.57 -8.06 -1.24
C SER A 35 0.93 -8.13 0.15
N ASN A 36 0.13 -7.14 0.53
CA ASN A 36 -0.61 -7.13 1.79
C ASN A 36 -1.71 -8.22 1.82
N ALA A 37 -2.26 -8.57 0.66
CA ALA A 37 -3.17 -9.71 0.50
C ALA A 37 -2.45 -11.07 0.58
N GLY A 38 -1.12 -11.10 0.75
CA GLY A 38 -0.35 -12.32 0.92
C GLY A 38 0.17 -12.95 -0.36
N LEU A 39 0.03 -12.28 -1.52
CA LEU A 39 0.59 -12.79 -2.77
C LEU A 39 2.13 -12.68 -2.77
N GLY A 40 2.78 -13.72 -3.29
CA GLY A 40 4.23 -13.74 -3.47
C GLY A 40 4.71 -12.78 -4.57
N ASN A 41 5.94 -12.27 -4.45
CA ASN A 41 6.50 -11.30 -5.39
C ASN A 41 6.51 -11.79 -6.85
N ASP A 42 6.77 -13.08 -7.08
CA ASP A 42 6.81 -13.66 -8.44
C ASP A 42 5.40 -13.81 -9.05
N VAL A 43 4.38 -13.99 -8.21
CA VAL A 43 2.97 -14.00 -8.64
C VAL A 43 2.55 -12.59 -9.01
N ILE A 44 2.86 -11.61 -8.15
CA ILE A 44 2.58 -10.19 -8.40
C ILE A 44 3.27 -9.73 -9.67
N ALA A 45 4.57 -10.03 -9.83
CA ALA A 45 5.36 -9.69 -11.01
C ALA A 45 4.72 -10.16 -12.32
N ARG A 46 4.22 -11.40 -12.36
CA ARG A 46 3.49 -11.93 -13.52
C ARG A 46 2.15 -11.22 -13.73
N ALA A 47 1.42 -10.95 -12.64
CA ALA A 47 0.12 -10.28 -12.72
C ALA A 47 0.22 -8.82 -13.22
N VAL A 48 1.28 -8.10 -12.87
CA VAL A 48 1.49 -6.69 -13.27
C VAL A 48 2.49 -6.51 -14.41
N ASN A 49 2.95 -7.60 -15.02
CA ASN A 49 3.96 -7.63 -16.09
C ASN A 49 5.24 -6.82 -15.75
N LYS A 50 5.84 -7.10 -14.60
CA LYS A 50 7.09 -6.47 -14.12
C LYS A 50 8.13 -7.53 -13.73
N ASN A 51 9.38 -7.10 -13.61
CA ASN A 51 10.44 -7.92 -13.02
C ASN A 51 10.21 -8.09 -11.49
N PRO A 52 10.36 -9.29 -10.90
CA PRO A 52 10.28 -9.52 -9.46
C PRO A 52 11.11 -8.56 -8.60
N ASP A 53 12.31 -8.18 -9.03
CA ASP A 53 13.15 -7.23 -8.27
C ASP A 53 12.55 -5.83 -8.23
N ALA A 54 11.93 -5.40 -9.33
CA ALA A 54 11.21 -4.13 -9.39
C ALA A 54 10.01 -4.14 -8.43
N VAL A 55 9.26 -5.25 -8.37
CA VAL A 55 8.15 -5.43 -7.42
C VAL A 55 8.65 -5.35 -5.98
N ARG A 56 9.74 -6.05 -5.64
CA ARG A 56 10.36 -5.97 -4.30
C ARG A 56 10.73 -4.54 -3.93
N MET A 57 11.35 -3.80 -4.86
CA MET A 57 11.71 -2.40 -4.63
C MET A 57 10.50 -1.51 -4.41
N VAL A 58 9.43 -1.70 -5.19
CA VAL A 58 8.18 -0.93 -5.04
C VAL A 58 7.57 -1.16 -3.66
N ILE A 59 7.45 -2.42 -3.24
CA ILE A 59 6.90 -2.80 -1.93
C ILE A 59 7.78 -2.23 -0.80
N ALA A 60 9.10 -2.39 -0.91
CA ALA A 60 10.03 -1.88 0.11
C ALA A 60 9.97 -0.35 0.26
N ARG A 61 9.86 0.38 -0.85
CA ARG A 61 9.71 1.85 -0.85
C ARG A 61 8.37 2.26 -0.25
N ALA A 62 7.29 1.58 -0.63
CA ALA A 62 5.94 1.89 -0.16
C ALA A 62 5.77 1.62 1.35
N LYS A 63 6.43 0.57 1.88
CA LYS A 63 6.47 0.31 3.32
C LYS A 63 7.29 1.35 4.10
N LYS A 64 8.37 1.88 3.52
CA LYS A 64 9.19 2.95 4.11
C LYS A 64 8.52 4.32 4.06
N SER A 65 7.64 4.56 3.11
CA SER A 65 6.95 5.84 2.93
C SER A 65 5.74 6.03 3.83
N VAL A 66 5.41 5.09 4.73
CA VAL A 66 4.45 5.38 5.81
C VAL A 66 5.07 6.50 6.65
N PRO A 67 4.55 7.74 6.60
CA PRO A 67 5.09 8.79 7.44
C PRO A 67 4.89 8.30 8.87
N ALA A 68 6.00 8.10 9.61
CA ALA A 68 5.93 8.01 11.05
C ALA A 68 5.04 9.16 11.49
N LYS A 69 3.85 8.85 12.01
CA LYS A 69 2.86 9.81 12.50
C LYS A 69 3.66 10.76 13.38
N LYS A 70 4.03 11.94 12.86
CA LYS A 70 4.64 12.99 13.65
C LYS A 70 3.54 13.36 14.62
N ALA A 71 3.58 12.74 15.80
CA ALA A 71 2.91 13.22 16.96
C ALA A 71 3.39 14.65 17.09
N THR A 72 2.54 15.59 16.67
CA THR A 72 2.70 17.00 16.91
C THR A 72 2.64 17.17 18.42
N ALA A 73 3.80 17.02 19.06
CA ALA A 73 4.00 17.37 20.44
C ALA A 73 3.63 18.85 20.55
N ARG A 74 2.45 19.09 21.13
CA ARG A 74 1.91 20.39 21.49
C ARG A 74 2.95 21.08 22.35
N LYS A 75 3.74 21.99 21.76
CA LYS A 75 4.69 22.83 22.50
C LYS A 75 3.87 23.85 23.29
N THR A 76 3.43 23.48 24.49
CA THR A 76 2.93 24.42 25.48
C THR A 76 4.14 25.16 26.06
N THR A 77 4.38 26.39 25.60
CA THR A 77 5.28 27.32 26.26
C THR A 77 4.64 27.79 27.58
N PRO A 78 5.30 27.65 28.74
CA PRO A 78 4.88 28.39 29.92
C PRO A 78 5.27 29.86 29.73
N LYS A 79 4.27 30.75 29.84
CA LYS A 79 4.51 32.20 29.93
C LYS A 79 5.16 32.46 31.30
N ALA A 80 6.40 32.90 31.29
CA ALA A 80 7.11 33.39 32.48
C ALA A 80 6.87 34.89 32.64
N GLY A 81 6.71 35.34 33.89
CA GLY A 81 6.83 36.74 34.32
C GLY A 81 5.56 37.56 34.14
#